data_AF-X1CNX8-F1
#
_entry.id   AF-X1CNX8-F1
#
_cell.length_a   1.000
_cell.length_b   1.000
_cell.length_c   1.000
_cell.angle_alpha   90.00
_cell.angle_beta   90.00
_cell.angle_gamma   90.00
#
_symmetry.space_group_name_H-M   'P 1'
#
loop_
_entity.id
_entity.type
_entity.pdbx_description
1 polymer ?
#
loop_
_entity_poly.entity_id
_entity_poly.type
_entity_poly.pdbx_seq_one_letter_code
_entity_poly.pdbx_strand_id
1 'polypeptide(L)'
;MNGIFSFFVVFLIVIGTKFACGDELIDEVAAVVNGEIITQRQLEQVIFLSGGNWEFEDIIKDFILYQEAGREGISVSSETVEKALVEIKADFSDAEFEQALAQGGLTVSEYKEWLRRKILRDRLKYQKAE
;
A
#
# COMPACT_ATOMS: atom_id res chain seq x y z
N MET A 1 41.50 -2.53 -17.00
CA MET A 1 41.22 -3.00 -15.64
C MET A 1 40.43 -1.92 -14.92
N ASN A 2 39.14 -2.21 -14.71
CA ASN A 2 38.27 -1.84 -13.58
C ASN A 2 38.01 -0.34 -13.37
N GLY A 3 36.78 0.17 -13.30
CA GLY A 3 35.45 -0.42 -13.24
C GLY A 3 34.49 0.72 -12.90
N ILE A 4 33.39 0.81 -13.64
CA ILE A 4 32.32 1.81 -13.49
C ILE A 4 31.63 1.54 -12.15
N PHE A 5 31.90 2.35 -11.12
CA PHE A 5 31.07 2.37 -9.92
C PHE A 5 29.98 3.40 -10.11
N SER A 6 28.91 2.91 -10.73
CA SER A 6 27.55 3.41 -10.58
C SER A 6 27.24 3.46 -9.08
N PHE A 7 27.30 4.65 -8.50
CA PHE A 7 26.71 4.91 -7.19
C PHE A 7 25.40 5.64 -7.45
N PHE A 8 24.30 4.90 -7.34
CA PHE A 8 22.97 5.44 -7.17
C PHE A 8 23.02 6.48 -6.06
N VAL A 9 23.01 7.76 -6.43
CA VAL A 9 22.79 8.86 -5.51
C VAL A 9 21.32 8.80 -5.13
N VAL A 10 21.00 8.04 -4.08
CA VAL A 10 19.75 8.22 -3.34
C VAL A 10 19.85 9.58 -2.69
N PHE A 11 19.27 10.58 -3.34
CA PHE A 11 19.20 11.93 -2.83
C PHE A 11 18.10 11.96 -1.76
N LEU A 12 18.46 11.55 -0.53
CA LEU A 12 17.64 11.78 0.66
C LEU A 12 17.66 13.28 0.98
N ILE A 13 16.85 14.05 0.26
CA ILE A 13 16.54 15.42 0.64
C ILE A 13 15.76 15.37 1.96
N VAL A 14 16.48 15.45 3.07
CA VAL A 14 15.91 15.88 4.35
C VAL A 14 15.78 17.40 4.28
N ILE A 15 14.72 17.91 3.62
CA ILE A 15 14.27 19.27 3.87
C ILE A 15 13.33 19.19 5.07
N GLY A 16 13.93 19.28 6.25
CA GLY A 16 13.20 19.55 7.48
C GLY A 16 12.79 21.01 7.52
N THR A 17 11.76 21.40 6.76
CA THR A 17 11.03 22.65 7.00
C THR A 17 9.81 22.34 7.83
N LYS A 18 9.83 22.76 9.10
CA LYS A 18 8.64 22.84 9.96
C LYS A 18 7.68 23.85 9.33
N PHE A 19 6.78 23.40 8.47
CA PHE A 19 5.57 24.14 8.12
C PHE A 19 4.53 23.86 9.21
N ALA A 20 4.45 24.76 10.18
CA ALA A 20 3.30 24.85 11.07
C ALA A 20 2.37 25.94 10.54
N CYS A 21 1.37 25.54 9.76
CA CYS A 21 0.18 26.35 9.52
C CYS A 21 -0.95 25.45 9.00
N GLY A 22 -2.02 25.32 9.79
CA GLY A 22 -3.28 24.71 9.36
C GLY A 22 -3.50 23.31 9.91
N ASP A 23 -4.71 23.06 10.38
CA ASP A 23 -5.29 21.79 10.82
C ASP A 23 -5.51 20.85 9.61
N GLU A 24 -4.48 20.74 8.79
CA GLU A 24 -4.43 19.95 7.57
C GLU A 24 -3.60 18.72 7.92
N LEU A 25 -4.22 17.54 7.82
CA LEU A 25 -3.59 16.25 8.12
C LEU A 25 -2.46 16.02 7.11
N ILE A 26 -1.30 16.65 7.33
CA ILE A 26 -0.08 16.38 6.57
C ILE A 26 0.46 15.08 7.15
N ASP A 27 0.13 13.98 6.49
CA ASP A 27 0.66 12.67 6.83
C ASP A 27 2.19 12.68 6.70
N GLU A 28 2.88 12.12 7.69
CA GLU A 28 4.33 11.98 7.67
C GLU A 28 4.77 11.05 6.53
N VAL A 29 5.82 11.45 5.80
CA VAL A 29 6.39 10.63 4.72
C VAL A 29 7.25 9.53 5.32
N ALA A 30 6.87 8.27 5.09
CA ALA A 30 7.66 7.11 5.47
C ALA A 30 8.71 6.75 4.40
N ALA A 31 8.34 6.84 3.11
CA ALA A 31 9.23 6.50 2.00
C ALA A 31 8.78 7.13 0.67
N VAL A 32 9.66 7.09 -0.34
CA VAL A 32 9.32 7.37 -1.74
C VAL A 32 9.73 6.19 -2.59
N VAL A 33 8.79 5.60 -3.32
CA VAL A 33 9.00 4.39 -4.15
C VAL A 33 8.55 4.69 -5.57
N ASN A 34 9.51 4.70 -6.51
CA ASN A 34 9.31 5.08 -7.92
C ASN A 34 8.59 6.44 -8.12
N GLY A 35 8.82 7.39 -7.21
CA GLY A 35 8.21 8.72 -7.26
C GLY A 35 6.84 8.81 -6.59
N GLU A 36 6.29 7.70 -6.08
CA GLU A 36 5.09 7.70 -5.25
C GLU A 36 5.48 7.81 -3.76
N ILE A 37 4.82 8.71 -3.04
CA ILE A 37 5.04 8.91 -1.61
C ILE A 37 4.23 7.87 -0.84
N ILE A 38 4.89 7.17 0.07
CA ILE A 38 4.27 6.28 1.05
C ILE A 38 4.29 7.01 2.39
N THR A 39 3.11 7.20 2.98
CA THR A 39 2.93 7.85 4.27
C THR A 39 3.03 6.86 5.43
N GLN A 40 3.32 7.35 6.63
CA GLN A 40 3.34 6.51 7.84
C GLN A 40 1.98 5.88 8.13
N ARG A 41 0.90 6.63 7.95
CA ARG A 41 -0.46 6.11 8.09
C ARG A 41 -0.72 4.95 7.13
N GLN A 42 -0.32 5.07 5.86
CA GLN A 42 -0.44 3.96 4.91
C GLN A 42 0.39 2.75 5.32
N LEU A 43 1.59 2.97 5.89
CA LEU A 43 2.43 1.90 6.41
C LEU A 43 1.72 1.14 7.55
N GLU A 44 1.23 1.87 8.55
CA GLU A 44 0.47 1.32 9.68
C GLU A 44 -0.78 0.57 9.25
N GLN A 45 -1.54 1.12 8.28
CA GLN A 45 -2.70 0.47 7.68
C GLN A 45 -2.33 -0.88 7.04
N VAL A 46 -1.23 -0.94 6.29
CA VAL A 46 -0.78 -2.20 5.67
C VAL A 46 -0.35 -3.22 6.73
N ILE A 47 0.35 -2.80 7.78
CA ILE A 47 0.75 -3.67 8.90
C ILE A 47 -0.49 -4.23 9.62
N PHE A 48 -1.49 -3.38 9.87
CA PHE A 48 -2.74 -3.79 10.49
C PHE A 48 -3.47 -4.84 9.65
N LEU A 49 -3.64 -4.57 8.35
CA LEU A 49 -4.35 -5.46 7.43
C LEU A 49 -3.60 -6.77 7.12
N SER A 50 -2.27 -6.79 7.27
CA SER A 50 -1.46 -8.00 7.08
C SER A 50 -1.34 -8.86 8.34
N GLY A 51 -1.93 -8.43 9.47
CA GLY A 51 -1.87 -9.15 10.74
C GLY A 51 -0.53 -8.96 11.49
N GLY A 52 0.20 -7.87 11.22
CA GLY A 52 1.32 -7.43 12.04
C GLY A 52 2.67 -8.12 11.80
N ASN A 53 2.75 -9.10 10.91
CA ASN A 53 3.98 -9.88 10.68
C ASN A 53 4.88 -9.32 9.56
N TRP A 54 4.57 -8.14 9.03
CA TRP A 54 5.30 -7.59 7.89
C TRP A 54 6.35 -6.60 8.36
N GLU A 55 7.57 -6.79 7.89
CA GLU A 55 8.63 -5.82 8.05
C GLU A 55 8.49 -4.69 7.02
N PHE A 56 9.13 -3.55 7.30
CA PHE A 56 9.13 -2.40 6.39
C PHE A 56 9.56 -2.78 4.96
N GLU A 57 10.60 -3.61 4.82
CA GLU A 57 11.07 -4.08 3.51
C GLU A 57 10.00 -4.84 2.73
N ASP A 58 9.19 -5.66 3.40
CA ASP A 58 8.14 -6.43 2.75
C ASP A 58 7.00 -5.53 2.28
N ILE A 59 6.71 -4.48 3.03
CA ILE A 59 5.74 -3.46 2.63
C ILE A 59 6.25 -2.70 1.40
N ILE A 60 7.52 -2.33 1.36
CA ILE A 60 8.11 -1.69 0.18
C ILE A 60 8.05 -2.61 -1.05
N LYS A 61 8.39 -3.90 -0.90
CA LYS A 61 8.24 -4.90 -1.99
C LYS A 61 6.80 -4.99 -2.46
N ASP A 62 5.85 -4.98 -1.52
CA ASP A 62 4.41 -5.00 -1.80
C ASP A 62 3.96 -3.78 -2.62
N PHE A 63 4.43 -2.58 -2.28
CA PHE A 63 4.19 -1.36 -3.08
C PHE A 63 4.79 -1.47 -4.49
N ILE A 64 6.03 -1.94 -4.61
CA ILE A 64 6.69 -2.13 -5.92
C ILE A 64 5.88 -3.08 -6.81
N LEU A 65 5.40 -4.20 -6.26
CA LEU A 65 4.60 -5.16 -7.02
C LEU A 65 3.27 -4.56 -7.51
N TYR A 66 2.63 -3.73 -6.69
CA TYR A 66 1.39 -3.07 -7.09
C TYR A 66 1.62 -2.07 -8.23
N GLN A 67 2.68 -1.25 -8.12
CA GLN A 67 3.04 -0.29 -9.16
C GLN A 67 3.41 -1.00 -10.47
N GLU A 68 4.13 -2.12 -10.38
CA GLU A 68 4.46 -2.94 -11.53
C GLU A 68 3.21 -3.51 -12.21
N ALA A 69 2.25 -4.02 -11.43
CA ALA A 69 0.98 -4.52 -11.98
C ALA A 69 0.25 -3.42 -12.77
N GLY A 70 0.23 -2.19 -12.25
CA GLY A 70 -0.31 -1.03 -12.97
C GLY A 70 0.47 -0.70 -14.24
N ARG A 71 1.80 -0.78 -14.19
CA ARG A 71 2.69 -0.56 -15.35
C ARG A 71 2.47 -1.58 -16.46
N GLU A 72 2.17 -2.83 -16.11
CA GLU A 72 1.84 -3.90 -17.07
C GLU A 72 0.40 -3.82 -17.59
N GLY A 73 -0.37 -2.80 -17.20
CA GLY A 73 -1.74 -2.60 -17.63
C GLY A 73 -2.73 -3.58 -17.00
N ILE A 74 -2.34 -4.27 -15.93
CA ILE A 74 -3.24 -5.12 -15.16
C ILE A 74 -4.24 -4.21 -14.45
N SER A 75 -5.53 -4.45 -14.67
CA SER A 75 -6.60 -3.69 -14.05
C SER A 75 -7.58 -4.61 -13.32
N VAL A 76 -8.27 -4.07 -12.32
CA VAL A 76 -9.31 -4.78 -11.56
C VAL A 76 -10.60 -3.97 -11.64
N SER A 77 -11.73 -4.63 -11.93
CA SER A 77 -13.04 -3.95 -11.94
C SER A 77 -13.53 -3.71 -10.51
N SER A 78 -14.35 -2.68 -10.30
CA SER A 78 -15.02 -2.44 -9.02
C SER A 78 -15.85 -3.64 -8.58
N GLU A 79 -16.51 -4.32 -9.52
CA GLU A 79 -17.29 -5.53 -9.25
C GLU A 79 -16.45 -6.66 -8.65
N THR A 80 -15.20 -6.83 -9.13
CA THR A 80 -14.29 -7.85 -8.60
C THR A 80 -13.91 -7.53 -7.15
N VAL A 81 -13.64 -6.26 -6.85
CA VAL A 81 -13.34 -5.81 -5.49
C VAL A 81 -14.55 -6.01 -4.57
N GLU A 82 -15.75 -5.71 -5.04
CA GLU A 82 -16.98 -5.87 -4.27
C GLU A 82 -17.25 -7.35 -3.95
N LYS A 83 -17.07 -8.24 -4.94
CA LYS A 83 -17.19 -9.68 -4.73
C LYS A 83 -16.20 -10.18 -3.67
N ALA A 84 -14.93 -9.78 -3.78
CA ALA A 84 -13.92 -10.13 -2.78
C ALA A 84 -14.24 -9.57 -1.38
N LEU A 85 -14.82 -8.37 -1.31
CA LEU A 85 -15.26 -7.80 -0.04
C LEU A 85 -16.41 -8.60 0.56
N VAL A 86 -17.41 -8.98 -0.23
CA VAL A 86 -18.56 -9.78 0.24
C VAL A 86 -18.09 -11.14 0.75
N GLU A 87 -17.16 -11.79 0.07
CA GLU A 87 -16.58 -13.06 0.51
C GLU A 87 -15.88 -12.93 1.87
N ILE A 88 -15.08 -11.87 2.07
CA ILE A 88 -14.40 -11.65 3.36
C ILE A 88 -15.37 -11.25 4.46
N LYS A 89 -16.39 -10.46 4.13
CA LYS A 89 -17.45 -10.07 5.07
C LYS A 89 -18.42 -11.21 5.38
N ALA A 90 -18.38 -12.34 4.68
CA ALA A 90 -19.30 -13.46 4.93
C ALA A 90 -19.19 -14.01 6.37
N ASP A 91 -18.01 -13.87 6.99
CA ASP A 91 -17.73 -14.32 8.35
C ASP A 91 -18.03 -13.26 9.43
N PHE A 92 -18.46 -12.05 9.05
CA PHE A 92 -18.65 -10.91 9.96
C PHE A 92 -19.99 -10.20 9.72
N SER A 93 -20.57 -9.59 10.76
CA SER A 93 -21.60 -8.58 10.54
C SER A 93 -20.99 -7.27 10.02
N ASP A 94 -21.81 -6.43 9.38
CA ASP A 94 -21.38 -5.11 8.90
C ASP A 94 -20.77 -4.26 10.02
N ALA A 95 -21.39 -4.28 11.20
CA ALA A 95 -20.94 -3.53 12.36
C ALA A 95 -19.60 -4.05 12.92
N GLU A 96 -19.44 -5.38 13.03
CA GLU A 96 -18.18 -5.99 13.48
C GLU A 96 -17.04 -5.69 12.50
N PHE A 97 -17.33 -5.74 11.21
CA PHE A 97 -16.36 -5.45 10.16
C PHE A 97 -15.90 -3.99 10.20
N GLU A 98 -16.84 -3.03 10.27
CA GLU A 98 -16.51 -1.61 10.40
C GLU A 98 -15.76 -1.31 11.69
N GLN A 99 -16.16 -1.93 12.81
CA GLN A 99 -15.47 -1.78 14.09
C GLN A 99 -14.05 -2.35 14.03
N ALA A 100 -13.83 -3.47 13.33
CA ALA A 100 -12.50 -4.04 13.14
C ALA A 100 -11.61 -3.09 12.33
N LEU A 101 -12.11 -2.53 11.21
CA LEU A 101 -11.36 -1.57 10.41
C LEU A 101 -11.03 -0.28 11.18
N ALA A 102 -11.94 0.19 12.02
CA ALA A 102 -11.74 1.37 12.85
C ALA A 102 -10.58 1.21 13.84
N GLN A 103 -10.25 -0.01 14.28
CA GLN A 103 -9.09 -0.26 15.17
C GLN A 103 -7.75 0.04 14.49
N GLY A 104 -7.67 -0.12 13.16
CA GLY A 104 -6.51 0.26 12.36
C GLY A 104 -6.62 1.65 11.72
N GLY A 105 -7.62 2.45 12.11
CA GLY A 105 -7.87 3.76 11.51
C GLY A 105 -8.26 3.69 10.03
N LEU A 106 -8.95 2.62 9.60
CA LEU A 106 -9.38 2.43 8.22
C LEU A 106 -10.88 2.63 8.06
N THR A 107 -11.25 3.21 6.91
CA THR A 107 -12.60 3.18 6.38
C THR A 107 -12.82 1.96 5.49
N VAL A 108 -14.09 1.62 5.24
CA VAL A 108 -14.45 0.58 4.26
C VAL A 108 -13.91 0.90 2.86
N SER A 109 -13.85 2.17 2.49
CA SER A 109 -13.31 2.60 1.20
C SER A 109 -11.81 2.35 1.10
N GLU A 110 -11.04 2.67 2.14
CA GLU A 110 -9.60 2.40 2.19
C GLU A 110 -9.30 0.90 2.15
N TYR A 111 -10.15 0.10 2.82
CA TYR A 111 -10.04 -1.35 2.75
C TYR A 111 -10.32 -1.89 1.34
N LYS A 112 -11.33 -1.36 0.63
CA LYS A 112 -11.58 -1.70 -0.78
C LYS A 112 -10.37 -1.38 -1.66
N GLU A 113 -9.73 -0.24 -1.45
CA GLU A 113 -8.51 0.12 -2.18
C GLU A 113 -7.34 -0.81 -1.84
N TRP A 114 -7.17 -1.21 -0.58
CA TRP A 114 -6.19 -2.23 -0.22
C TRP A 114 -6.47 -3.58 -0.89
N LEU A 115 -7.73 -4.03 -0.91
CA LEU A 115 -8.14 -5.24 -1.63
C LEU A 115 -7.83 -5.16 -3.12
N ARG A 116 -8.12 -4.02 -3.74
CA ARG A 116 -7.79 -3.76 -5.15
C ARG A 116 -6.30 -3.93 -5.40
N ARG A 117 -5.45 -3.32 -4.57
CA ARG A 117 -3.98 -3.46 -4.66
C ARG A 117 -3.53 -4.91 -4.48
N LYS A 118 -4.10 -5.62 -3.50
CA LYS A 118 -3.82 -7.04 -3.26
C LYS A 118 -4.11 -7.89 -4.51
N ILE A 119 -5.31 -7.75 -5.09
CA ILE A 119 -5.73 -8.52 -6.27
C ILE A 119 -4.82 -8.21 -7.48
N LEU A 120 -4.43 -6.94 -7.66
CA LEU A 120 -3.51 -6.56 -8.74
C LEU A 120 -2.16 -7.27 -8.63
N ARG A 121 -1.58 -7.31 -7.42
CA ARG A 121 -0.31 -7.99 -7.17
C ARG A 121 -0.43 -9.49 -7.36
N ASP A 122 -1.52 -10.09 -6.89
CA ASP A 122 -1.73 -11.53 -7.05
C ASP A 122 -1.83 -11.88 -8.54
N ARG A 123 -2.57 -11.10 -9.34
CA ARG A 123 -2.63 -11.27 -10.81
C ARG A 123 -1.25 -11.16 -11.47
N LEU A 124 -0.44 -10.17 -11.08
CA LEU A 124 0.92 -10.02 -11.59
C LEU A 124 1.77 -11.26 -11.26
N LYS A 125 1.72 -11.75 -10.02
CA LYS A 125 2.46 -12.95 -9.61
C LYS A 125 2.08 -14.17 -10.44
N TYR A 126 0.78 -14.37 -10.71
CA TYR A 126 0.32 -15.47 -11.57
C TYR A 126 0.82 -15.31 -13.01
N GLN A 127 0.72 -14.13 -13.60
CA GLN A 127 1.20 -13.87 -14.97
C GLN A 127 2.71 -14.06 -15.13
N LYS A 128 3.51 -13.82 -14.08
CA LYS A 128 4.97 -14.00 -14.09
C LYS A 128 5.43 -15.42 -13.75
N ALA A 129 4.53 -16.24 -13.21
CA ALA A 129 4.83 -17.63 -12.87
C ALA A 129 4.64 -18.59 -14.07
N GLU A 130 3.95 -18.13 -15.13
CA GLU A 130 3.82 -18.79 -16.44
C GLU A 130 4.92 -18.34 -17.41
#